data_AF-L1MNA6-F1
#
_entry.id   AF-L1MNA6-F1
#
_cell.length_a   1.000
_cell.length_b   1.000
_cell.length_c   1.000
_cell.angle_alpha   90.00
_cell.angle_beta   90.00
_cell.angle_gamma   90.00
#
_symmetry.space_group_name_H-M   'P 1'
#
loop_
_entity.id
_entity.type
_entity.pdbx_description
1 polymer ?
#
loop_
_entity_poly.entity_id
_entity_poly.type
_entity_poly.pdbx_seq_one_letter_code
_entity_poly.pdbx_strand_id
1 'polypeptide(L)'
;MLNAVAVNVVAQAERSGPLGPEFGKASPVGLLVIVLLFVAVLCIGWAVTRRIRRLNRRREFAEANGLDVFDVAAVDAAMAEQGLAEVGKKRFF
;
A
#
# COMPACT_ATOMS: atom_id res chain seq x y z
N MET A 1 9.19 -21.26 39.30
CA MET A 1 7.79 -21.71 39.18
C MET A 1 6.79 -20.57 38.98
N LEU A 2 7.05 -19.35 39.49
CA LEU A 2 6.18 -18.16 39.28
C LEU A 2 5.98 -17.76 37.80
N ASN A 3 7.01 -17.89 36.95
CA ASN A 3 6.90 -17.55 35.51
C ASN A 3 5.98 -18.48 34.72
N ALA A 4 5.94 -19.78 35.04
CA ALA A 4 5.07 -20.71 34.33
C ALA A 4 3.59 -20.41 34.61
N VAL A 5 3.27 -20.01 35.84
CA VAL A 5 1.92 -19.58 36.23
C VAL A 5 1.56 -18.27 35.54
N ALA A 6 2.45 -17.28 35.49
CA ALA A 6 2.21 -16.01 34.79
C ALA A 6 1.97 -16.22 33.29
N VAL A 7 2.78 -17.06 32.63
CA VAL A 7 2.61 -17.43 31.23
C VAL A 7 1.28 -18.18 31.01
N ASN A 8 0.93 -19.09 31.92
CA ASN A 8 -0.31 -19.85 31.83
C ASN A 8 -1.55 -18.96 32.06
N VAL A 9 -1.48 -17.96 32.94
CA VAL A 9 -2.56 -17.00 33.21
C VAL A 9 -2.74 -16.04 32.02
N VAL A 10 -1.67 -15.56 31.40
CA VAL A 10 -1.74 -14.75 30.16
C VAL A 10 -2.28 -15.57 28.99
N ALA A 11 -1.90 -16.85 28.87
CA ALA A 11 -2.45 -17.76 27.87
C ALA A 11 -3.91 -18.18 28.12
N GLN A 12 -4.41 -17.97 29.36
CA GLN A 12 -5.79 -18.26 29.78
C GLN A 12 -6.68 -17.01 29.81
N ALA A 13 -6.16 -15.83 29.43
CA ALA A 13 -6.94 -14.62 29.26
C ALA A 13 -7.95 -14.82 28.11
N GLU A 14 -9.11 -15.34 28.49
CA GLU A 14 -10.35 -15.55 27.74
C GLU A 14 -10.36 -16.62 26.63
N ARG A 15 -10.60 -17.87 27.04
CA ARG A 15 -11.37 -18.86 26.25
C ARG A 15 -12.87 -18.82 26.57
N SER A 16 -13.37 -17.68 27.05
CA SER A 16 -14.75 -17.49 27.53
C SER A 16 -15.57 -16.54 26.64
N GLY A 17 -15.09 -16.24 25.44
CA GLY A 17 -15.94 -15.70 24.37
C GLY A 17 -16.80 -16.82 23.75
N PRO A 18 -17.96 -16.52 23.16
CA PRO A 18 -18.90 -17.51 22.65
C PRO A 18 -18.36 -18.26 21.40
N LEU A 19 -17.48 -19.25 21.60
CA LEU A 19 -16.92 -20.16 20.58
C LEU A 19 -18.05 -20.90 19.84
N GLY A 20 -18.37 -20.41 18.64
CA GLY A 20 -19.44 -20.91 17.79
C GLY A 20 -19.67 -20.00 16.57
N PRO A 21 -20.68 -20.28 15.73
CA PRO A 21 -21.00 -19.48 14.52
C PRO A 21 -21.20 -17.98 14.75
N GLU A 22 -21.32 -17.57 16.01
CA GLU A 22 -21.55 -16.20 16.47
C GLU A 22 -20.25 -15.42 16.76
N PHE A 23 -19.07 -16.05 16.80
CA PHE A 23 -17.80 -15.39 17.16
C PHE A 23 -17.41 -14.24 16.21
N GLY A 24 -17.82 -14.34 14.94
CA GLY A 24 -17.62 -13.27 13.95
C GLY A 24 -18.72 -12.20 13.95
N LYS A 25 -19.88 -12.48 14.55
CA LYS A 25 -21.01 -11.54 14.69
C LYS A 25 -20.95 -10.75 16.00
N ALA A 26 -20.30 -11.31 17.03
CA ALA A 26 -20.27 -10.77 18.39
C ALA A 26 -19.20 -9.68 18.63
N SER A 27 -18.21 -9.51 17.72
CA SER A 27 -17.21 -8.44 17.82
C SER A 27 -17.33 -7.47 16.63
N PRO A 28 -18.22 -6.47 16.71
CA PRO A 28 -18.38 -5.44 15.68
C PRO A 28 -17.07 -4.70 15.39
N VAL A 29 -16.25 -4.49 16.44
CA VAL A 29 -14.99 -3.76 16.35
C VAL A 29 -13.94 -4.55 15.56
N GLY A 30 -13.82 -5.86 15.78
CA GLY A 30 -12.84 -6.68 15.06
C GLY A 30 -13.08 -6.71 13.56
N LEU A 31 -14.35 -6.80 13.15
CA LEU A 31 -14.72 -6.78 11.73
C LEU A 31 -14.43 -5.41 11.09
N LEU A 32 -14.71 -4.31 11.79
CA LEU A 32 -14.36 -2.97 11.31
C LEU A 32 -12.86 -2.80 11.10
N VAL A 33 -12.03 -3.29 12.03
CA VAL A 33 -10.57 -3.24 11.91
C VAL A 33 -10.10 -4.03 10.70
N ILE A 34 -10.63 -5.23 10.48
CA ILE A 34 -10.28 -6.07 9.31
C ILE A 34 -10.67 -5.37 8.01
N VAL A 35 -11.88 -4.81 7.92
CA VAL A 35 -12.34 -4.08 6.73
C VAL A 35 -11.46 -2.85 6.46
N LEU A 36 -11.11 -2.09 7.50
CA LEU A 36 -10.23 -0.93 7.35
C LEU A 36 -8.83 -1.34 6.91
N LEU A 37 -8.29 -2.42 7.46
CA LEU A 37 -6.99 -2.97 7.04
C LEU A 37 -7.04 -3.43 5.58
N PHE A 38 -8.13 -4.09 5.18
CA PHE A 38 -8.33 -4.54 3.80
C PHE A 38 -8.35 -3.35 2.83
N VAL A 39 -9.10 -2.29 3.16
CA VAL A 39 -9.10 -1.04 2.39
C VAL A 39 -7.69 -0.43 2.33
N ALA A 40 -6.97 -0.40 3.45
CA ALA A 40 -5.60 0.11 3.48
C ALA A 40 -4.67 -0.66 2.54
N VAL A 41 -4.73 -2.00 2.53
CA VAL A 41 -3.95 -2.84 1.61
C VAL A 41 -4.28 -2.55 0.16
N LEU A 42 -5.57 -2.42 -0.19
CA LEU A 42 -6.00 -2.07 -1.55
C LEU A 42 -5.52 -0.67 -1.96
N CYS A 43 -5.63 0.32 -1.06
CA CYS A 43 -5.13 1.66 -1.29
C CYS A 43 -3.62 1.68 -1.53
N ILE A 44 -2.84 0.92 -0.76
CA ILE A 44 -1.39 0.77 -0.94
C ILE A 44 -1.09 0.13 -2.30
N GLY A 45 -1.74 -0.98 -2.63
CA GLY A 45 -1.57 -1.67 -3.91
C GLY A 45 -1.87 -0.74 -5.10
N TRP A 46 -2.96 0.03 -5.01
CA TRP A 46 -3.32 1.02 -6.03
C TRP A 46 -2.30 2.17 -6.12
N ALA A 47 -1.84 2.71 -4.98
CA ALA A 47 -0.88 3.81 -4.93
C ALA A 47 0.47 3.40 -5.53
N VAL A 48 0.96 2.21 -5.19
CA VAL A 48 2.21 1.65 -5.72
C VAL A 48 2.08 1.41 -7.23
N THR A 49 1.00 0.76 -7.67
CA THR A 49 0.75 0.51 -9.10
C THR A 49 0.71 1.82 -9.88
N ARG A 50 0.05 2.85 -9.33
CA ARG A 50 -0.01 4.19 -9.93
C ARG A 50 1.37 4.84 -10.05
N ARG A 51 2.25 4.66 -9.07
CA ARG A 51 3.63 5.18 -9.11
C ARG A 51 4.47 4.45 -10.15
N ILE A 52 4.38 3.12 -10.22
CA ILE A 52 5.11 2.29 -11.18
C ILE A 52 4.75 2.68 -12.63
N ARG A 53 3.46 2.86 -12.92
CA ARG A 53 3.01 3.30 -14.26
C ARG A 53 3.67 4.60 -14.74
N ARG A 54 3.97 5.53 -13.83
CA ARG A 54 4.66 6.79 -14.19
C ARG A 54 6.13 6.55 -14.54
N LEU A 55 6.80 5.69 -13.78
CA LEU A 55 8.18 5.33 -14.03
C LEU A 55 8.30 4.59 -15.37
N ASN A 56 7.41 3.64 -15.64
CA ASN A 56 7.41 2.92 -16.91
C ASN A 56 7.22 3.85 -18.11
N ARG A 57 6.31 4.83 -18.05
CA ARG A 57 6.15 5.81 -19.14
C ARG A 57 7.40 6.63 -19.41
N ARG A 58 8.15 7.03 -18.37
CA ARG A 58 9.43 7.74 -18.55
C ARG A 58 10.50 6.82 -19.16
N ARG A 59 10.54 5.55 -18.74
CA ARG A 59 11.45 4.53 -19.27
C ARG A 59 11.17 4.25 -20.75
N GLU A 60 9.91 4.01 -21.09
CA GLU A 60 9.44 3.78 -22.47
C GLU A 60 9.76 4.97 -23.37
N PHE A 61 9.56 6.19 -22.87
CA PHE A 61 9.92 7.41 -23.61
C PHE A 61 11.43 7.53 -23.84
N ALA A 62 12.25 7.29 -22.79
CA ALA A 62 13.69 7.35 -22.92
C ALA A 62 14.22 6.32 -23.93
N GLU A 63 13.72 5.09 -23.87
CA GLU A 63 14.07 4.01 -24.80
C GLU A 63 13.67 4.36 -26.25
N ALA A 64 12.47 4.89 -26.46
CA ALA A 64 12.00 5.29 -27.79
C ALA A 64 12.81 6.44 -28.41
N ASN A 65 13.38 7.33 -27.59
CA ASN A 65 14.18 8.47 -28.03
C ASN A 65 15.69 8.22 -27.93
N GLY A 66 16.13 7.01 -27.55
CA GLY A 66 17.54 6.66 -27.40
C GLY A 66 18.28 7.41 -26.28
N LEU A 67 17.54 7.91 -25.28
CA LEU A 67 18.07 8.65 -24.14
C LEU A 67 18.47 7.69 -23.01
N ASP A 68 19.46 8.07 -22.20
CA ASP A 68 19.75 7.35 -20.96
C ASP A 68 18.56 7.50 -20.00
N VAL A 69 18.03 6.37 -19.56
CA VAL A 69 16.91 6.27 -18.62
C VAL A 69 17.23 6.93 -17.28
N PHE A 70 18.51 7.00 -16.89
CA PHE A 70 18.94 7.58 -15.63
C PHE A 70 19.22 9.08 -15.71
N ASP A 71 19.36 9.65 -16.91
CA ASP A 71 19.50 11.10 -17.10
C ASP A 71 18.12 11.78 -17.09
N VAL A 72 17.62 11.99 -15.87
CA VAL A 72 16.29 12.56 -15.63
C VAL A 72 16.14 13.94 -16.26
N ALA A 73 17.21 14.75 -16.31
CA ALA A 73 17.17 16.09 -16.87
C ALA A 73 16.99 16.07 -18.39
N ALA A 74 17.74 15.22 -19.08
CA ALA A 74 17.61 15.05 -20.53
C ALA A 74 16.24 14.48 -20.93
N VAL A 75 15.75 13.48 -20.18
CA VAL A 75 14.42 12.87 -20.42
C VAL A 75 13.29 13.87 -20.17
N ASP A 76 13.35 14.64 -19.08
CA ASP A 76 12.30 15.63 -18.78
C ASP A 76 12.33 16.81 -19.78
N ALA A 77 13.50 17.23 -20.27
CA ALA A 77 13.62 18.22 -21.34
C ALA A 77 13.02 17.73 -22.67
N ALA A 78 13.38 16.52 -23.10
CA ALA A 78 12.86 15.92 -24.32
C ALA A 78 11.34 15.66 -24.24
N MET A 79 10.81 15.25 -23.08
CA MET A 79 9.36 15.15 -22.88
C MET A 79 8.68 16.52 -22.94
N ALA A 80 9.32 17.58 -22.43
CA ALA A 80 8.77 18.94 -22.48
C ALA A 80 8.71 19.49 -23.91
N GLU A 81 9.73 19.25 -24.72
CA GLU A 81 9.76 19.64 -26.14
C GLU A 81 8.63 18.97 -26.94
N GLN A 82 8.31 17.71 -26.64
CA GLN A 82 7.24 16.97 -27.29
C GLN A 82 5.83 17.27 -26.72
N GLY A 83 5.71 18.20 -25.77
CA GLY A 83 4.44 18.50 -25.08
C GLY A 83 3.90 17.33 -24.24
N LEU A 84 4.73 16.30 -24.03
CA LEU A 84 4.44 15.09 -23.26
C LEU A 84 4.86 15.22 -21.78
N ALA A 85 5.55 16.32 -21.43
CA ALA A 85 5.83 16.63 -20.05
C ALA A 85 4.51 16.63 -19.28
N GLU A 86 4.35 15.64 -18.40
CA GLU A 86 3.39 15.74 -17.32
C GLU A 86 3.85 16.85 -16.38
N VAL A 87 3.69 18.10 -16.84
CA VAL A 87 3.90 19.31 -16.07
C VAL A 87 2.97 19.20 -14.88
N GLY A 88 3.56 18.91 -13.72
CA GLY A 88 3.16 19.52 -12.47
C GLY A 88 1.66 19.50 -12.18
N LYS A 89 0.93 18.40 -12.42
CA LYS A 89 -0.29 18.18 -11.65
C LYS A 89 0.17 17.93 -10.21
N LYS A 90 0.37 19.03 -9.46
CA LYS A 90 0.34 19.08 -8.00
C LYS A 90 -0.97 18.40 -7.65
N ARG A 91 -0.91 17.09 -7.42
CA ARG A 91 -2.04 16.38 -6.86
C ARG A 91 -2.04 16.81 -5.41
N PHE A 92 -2.97 17.69 -5.11
CA PHE A 92 -3.38 17.96 -3.76
C PHE A 92 -3.78 16.58 -3.18
N PHE A 93 -3.02 16.14 -2.17
CA PHE A 93 -2.95 14.78 -1.60
C PHE A 93 -2.11 13.74 -2.37
#